data_AF-A0A928N7G2-F1
#
_entry.id   AF-A0A928N7G2-F1
#
_cell.length_a   1.000
_cell.length_b   1.000
_cell.length_c   1.000
_cell.angle_alpha   90.00
_cell.angle_beta   90.00
_cell.angle_gamma   90.00
#
_symmetry.space_group_name_H-M   'P 1'
#
loop_
_entity.id
_entity.type
_entity.pdbx_description
1 polymer ?
#
loop_
_entity_poly.entity_id
_entity_poly.type
_entity_poly.pdbx_seq_one_letter_code
_entity_poly.pdbx_strand_id
1 'polypeptide(L)'
;MYKEIKFRTETFYIAIVTQREQKSKHLFDFFEKSIDNEHLFWYNQGTNRTNVRKKELFIMKRKINYSEKAKRQRRNLMMFLVVGAMITMWFTMGATAEMEDEGVLVTVQPGDTMWEICKETLPENTDIRDYIYKVKYVNKLKTMELEVGQEIFLPYA
;
A
#
# COMPACT_ATOMS: atom_id res chain seq x y z
N MET A 1 -105.86 12.50 0.87
CA MET A 1 -105.25 13.04 -0.38
C MET A 1 -104.24 14.17 -0.12
N TYR A 2 -104.60 15.32 0.47
CA TYR A 2 -103.67 16.46 0.67
C TYR A 2 -102.46 16.16 1.60
N LYS A 3 -102.68 15.40 2.69
CA LYS A 3 -101.60 15.03 3.65
C LYS A 3 -100.52 14.12 3.03
N GLU A 4 -100.90 13.23 2.12
CA GLU A 4 -99.96 12.29 1.48
C GLU A 4 -99.06 12.98 0.45
N ILE A 5 -99.60 13.97 -0.27
CA ILE A 5 -98.84 14.75 -1.25
C ILE A 5 -97.76 15.57 -0.54
N LYS A 6 -98.12 16.25 0.56
CA LYS A 6 -97.17 17.06 1.35
C LYS A 6 -96.05 16.21 1.97
N PHE A 7 -96.39 15.03 2.50
CA PHE A 7 -95.40 14.10 3.06
C PHE A 7 -94.42 13.60 1.99
N ARG A 8 -94.91 13.30 0.79
CA ARG A 8 -94.07 12.86 -0.35
C ARG A 8 -93.10 13.96 -0.82
N THR A 9 -93.53 15.23 -0.81
CA THR A 9 -92.65 16.35 -1.20
C THR A 9 -91.58 16.66 -0.15
N GLU A 10 -91.91 16.56 1.15
CA GLU A 10 -90.94 16.79 2.23
C GLU A 10 -89.88 15.69 2.29
N THR A 11 -90.29 14.43 2.17
CA THR A 11 -89.36 13.28 2.10
C THR A 11 -88.43 13.36 0.89
N PHE A 12 -88.94 13.78 -0.27
CA PHE A 12 -88.12 13.97 -1.47
C PHE A 12 -87.13 15.14 -1.32
N TYR A 13 -87.55 16.25 -0.71
CA TYR A 13 -86.65 17.38 -0.43
C TYR A 13 -85.51 16.99 0.53
N ILE A 14 -85.82 16.26 1.60
CA ILE A 14 -84.81 15.74 2.55
C ILE A 14 -83.85 14.78 1.84
N ALA A 15 -84.34 13.91 0.95
CA ALA A 15 -83.49 13.00 0.19
C ALA A 15 -82.51 13.74 -0.75
N ILE A 16 -82.97 14.81 -1.42
CA ILE A 16 -82.09 15.62 -2.28
C ILE A 16 -81.03 16.36 -1.47
N VAL A 17 -81.42 16.95 -0.34
CA VAL A 17 -80.49 17.70 0.54
C VAL A 17 -79.42 16.76 1.11
N THR A 18 -79.81 15.59 1.62
CA THR A 18 -78.87 14.62 2.17
C THR A 18 -77.93 14.05 1.11
N GLN A 19 -78.42 13.77 -0.11
CA GLN A 19 -77.57 13.34 -1.23
C GLN A 19 -76.55 14.42 -1.62
N ARG A 20 -76.96 15.70 -1.60
CA ARG A 20 -76.06 16.84 -1.88
C ARG A 20 -74.99 17.00 -0.80
N GLU A 21 -75.37 16.89 0.47
CA GLU A 21 -74.43 16.95 1.60
C GLU A 21 -73.42 15.80 1.56
N GLN A 22 -73.89 14.57 1.34
CA GLN A 22 -73.00 13.40 1.24
C GLN A 22 -72.00 13.55 0.08
N LYS A 23 -72.47 14.04 -1.07
CA LYS A 23 -71.60 14.31 -2.22
C LYS A 23 -70.58 15.42 -1.91
N SER A 24 -70.98 16.47 -1.21
CA SER A 24 -70.04 17.52 -0.80
C SER A 24 -68.97 17.02 0.17
N LYS A 25 -69.34 16.21 1.18
CA LYS A 25 -68.38 15.61 2.12
C LYS A 25 -67.37 14.73 1.40
N HIS A 26 -67.86 13.84 0.52
CA HIS A 26 -66.97 13.00 -0.30
C HIS A 26 -66.03 13.83 -1.20
N LEU A 27 -66.51 14.96 -1.74
CA LEU A 27 -65.66 15.86 -2.51
C LEU A 27 -64.58 16.51 -1.63
N PHE A 28 -64.93 17.00 -0.44
CA PHE A 28 -63.95 17.57 0.50
C PHE A 28 -62.92 16.54 0.95
N ASP A 29 -63.36 15.33 1.34
CA ASP A 29 -62.46 14.22 1.72
C ASP A 29 -61.51 13.85 0.56
N PHE A 30 -62.02 13.88 -0.68
CA PHE A 30 -61.19 13.66 -1.88
C PHE A 30 -60.15 14.76 -2.07
N PHE A 31 -60.54 16.04 -1.91
CA PHE A 31 -59.62 17.17 -2.04
C PHE A 31 -58.54 17.14 -0.97
N GLU A 32 -58.89 16.89 0.30
CA GLU A 32 -57.94 16.79 1.40
C GLU A 32 -56.91 15.68 1.15
N LYS A 33 -57.38 14.49 0.75
CA LYS A 33 -56.51 13.37 0.39
C LYS A 33 -55.62 13.66 -0.83
N SER A 34 -56.11 14.43 -1.80
CA SER A 34 -55.31 14.84 -2.97
C SER A 34 -54.19 15.78 -2.57
N ILE A 35 -54.50 16.78 -1.74
CA ILE A 35 -53.54 17.76 -1.24
C ILE A 35 -52.44 17.07 -0.41
N ASP A 36 -52.80 16.13 0.46
CA ASP A 36 -51.84 15.36 1.26
C ASP A 36 -50.89 14.52 0.38
N ASN A 37 -51.42 13.89 -0.66
CA ASN A 37 -50.62 13.10 -1.60
C ASN A 37 -49.64 13.99 -2.38
N GLU A 38 -50.05 15.20 -2.77
CA GLU A 38 -49.16 16.17 -3.42
C GLU A 38 -48.07 16.66 -2.46
N HIS A 39 -48.40 16.96 -1.21
CA HIS A 39 -47.40 17.33 -0.20
C HIS A 39 -46.40 16.21 0.06
N LEU A 40 -46.87 14.96 0.16
CA LEU A 40 -46.02 13.77 0.26
C LEU A 40 -45.14 13.60 -0.99
N PHE A 41 -45.68 13.85 -2.18
CA PHE A 41 -44.93 13.82 -3.43
C PHE A 41 -43.79 14.85 -3.44
N TRP A 42 -44.08 16.11 -3.11
CA TRP A 42 -43.06 17.17 -3.05
C TRP A 42 -42.00 16.90 -1.97
N TYR A 43 -42.41 16.41 -0.80
CA TYR A 43 -41.50 16.02 0.28
C TYR A 43 -40.57 14.88 -0.14
N ASN A 44 -41.11 13.83 -0.77
CA ASN A 44 -40.34 12.68 -1.24
C ASN A 44 -39.41 13.07 -2.40
N GLN A 45 -39.84 13.96 -3.30
CA GLN A 45 -38.99 14.44 -4.40
C GLN A 45 -37.83 15.30 -3.89
N GLY A 46 -38.07 16.21 -2.94
CA GLY A 46 -37.03 17.03 -2.33
C GLY A 46 -36.00 16.21 -1.55
N THR A 47 -36.46 15.25 -0.73
CA THR A 47 -35.58 14.36 0.02
C THR A 47 -34.78 13.46 -0.92
N ASN A 48 -35.37 12.88 -1.97
CA ASN A 48 -34.65 12.12 -2.98
C ASN A 48 -33.58 12.95 -3.69
N ARG A 49 -33.84 14.20 -4.07
CA ARG A 49 -32.83 15.09 -4.67
C ARG A 49 -31.65 15.34 -3.73
N THR A 50 -31.90 15.59 -2.45
CA THR A 50 -30.81 15.79 -1.47
C THR A 50 -30.00 14.51 -1.22
N ASN A 51 -30.65 13.36 -1.19
CA ASN A 51 -30.00 12.06 -1.02
C ASN A 51 -29.16 11.68 -2.25
N VAL A 52 -29.65 11.94 -3.46
CA VAL A 52 -28.89 11.76 -4.71
C VAL A 52 -27.65 12.65 -4.71
N ARG A 53 -27.79 13.95 -4.42
CA ARG A 53 -26.66 14.89 -4.37
C ARG A 53 -25.62 14.52 -3.30
N LYS A 54 -26.06 14.08 -2.11
CA LYS A 54 -25.17 13.57 -1.06
C LYS A 54 -24.45 12.29 -1.51
N LYS A 55 -25.15 11.39 -2.19
CA LYS A 55 -24.58 10.14 -2.73
C LYS A 55 -23.55 10.42 -3.83
N GLU A 56 -23.81 11.35 -4.74
CA GLU A 56 -22.86 11.78 -5.76
C GLU A 56 -21.60 12.42 -5.15
N LEU A 57 -21.77 13.33 -4.19
CA LEU A 57 -20.65 13.92 -3.45
C LEU A 57 -19.82 12.85 -2.73
N PHE A 58 -20.48 11.86 -2.12
CA PHE A 58 -19.80 10.74 -1.48
C PHE A 58 -19.01 9.89 -2.49
N ILE A 59 -19.61 9.56 -3.65
CA ILE A 59 -18.96 8.80 -4.72
C ILE A 59 -17.76 9.58 -5.30
N MET A 60 -17.90 10.88 -5.53
CA MET A 60 -16.82 11.74 -6.04
C MET A 60 -15.67 11.86 -5.04
N LYS A 61 -15.95 12.18 -3.76
CA LYS A 61 -14.92 12.24 -2.70
C LYS A 61 -14.20 10.90 -2.55
N ARG A 62 -14.95 9.79 -2.63
CA ARG A 62 -14.39 8.44 -2.56
C ARG A 62 -13.45 8.18 -3.75
N LYS A 63 -13.84 8.49 -4.99
CA LYS A 63 -12.97 8.36 -6.18
C LYS A 63 -11.68 9.17 -6.09
N ILE A 64 -11.77 10.45 -5.67
CA ILE A 64 -10.61 11.32 -5.49
C ILE A 64 -9.64 10.72 -4.47
N ASN A 65 -10.13 10.32 -3.30
CA ASN A 65 -9.32 9.71 -2.25
C ASN A 65 -8.70 8.36 -2.66
N TYR A 66 -9.37 7.54 -3.47
CA TYR A 66 -8.78 6.30 -4.00
C TYR A 66 -7.63 6.60 -4.96
N SER A 67 -7.75 7.61 -5.84
CA SER A 67 -6.70 7.98 -6.78
C SER A 67 -5.45 8.54 -6.08
N GLU A 68 -5.63 9.33 -5.02
CA GLU A 68 -4.52 9.89 -4.23
C GLU A 68 -3.87 8.84 -3.34
N LYS A 69 -4.65 7.90 -2.77
CA LYS A 69 -4.09 6.74 -2.06
C LYS A 69 -3.28 5.84 -2.99
N ALA A 70 -3.76 5.57 -4.20
CA ALA A 70 -3.03 4.76 -5.19
C ALA A 70 -1.74 5.46 -5.68
N LYS A 71 -1.76 6.78 -5.87
CA LYS A 71 -0.54 7.57 -6.16
C LYS A 71 0.45 7.54 -4.99
N ARG A 72 -0.03 7.72 -3.75
CA ARG A 72 0.79 7.66 -2.54
C ARG A 72 1.42 6.27 -2.34
N GLN A 73 0.64 5.21 -2.56
CA GLN A 73 1.13 3.83 -2.50
C GLN A 73 2.20 3.55 -3.56
N ARG A 74 2.00 3.99 -4.81
CA ARG A 74 3.02 3.87 -5.86
C ARG A 74 4.31 4.64 -5.51
N ARG A 75 4.18 5.86 -4.99
CA ARG A 75 5.34 6.64 -4.53
C ARG A 75 6.10 5.94 -3.40
N ASN A 76 5.38 5.39 -2.42
CA ASN A 76 6.00 4.67 -1.31
C ASN A 76 6.68 3.37 -1.78
N LEU A 77 6.08 2.64 -2.72
CA LEU A 77 6.68 1.47 -3.35
C LEU A 77 7.97 1.85 -4.09
N MET A 78 7.95 2.92 -4.88
CA MET A 78 9.14 3.42 -5.57
C MET A 78 10.24 3.84 -4.58
N MET A 79 9.90 4.56 -3.51
CA MET A 79 10.86 4.93 -2.46
C MET A 79 11.46 3.69 -1.79
N PHE A 80 10.65 2.66 -1.49
CA PHE A 80 11.14 1.41 -0.93
C PHE A 80 12.11 0.68 -1.86
N LEU A 81 11.82 0.63 -3.18
CA LEU A 81 12.71 0.04 -4.18
C LEU A 81 14.04 0.78 -4.27
N VAL A 82 14.03 2.13 -4.26
CA VAL A 82 15.25 2.95 -4.32
C VAL A 82 16.11 2.75 -3.07
N VAL A 83 15.50 2.76 -1.88
CA VAL A 83 16.23 2.52 -0.62
C VAL A 83 16.78 1.09 -0.57
N GLY A 84 15.99 0.09 -1.00
CA GLY A 84 16.46 -1.29 -1.11
C GLY A 84 17.67 -1.43 -2.04
N ALA A 85 17.64 -0.80 -3.21
CA ALA A 85 18.75 -0.79 -4.16
C ALA A 85 20.02 -0.13 -3.58
N MET A 86 19.87 0.97 -2.83
CA MET A 86 21.00 1.61 -2.15
C MET A 86 21.60 0.69 -1.07
N ILE A 87 20.77 -0.03 -0.30
CA ILE A 87 21.26 -0.98 0.71
C ILE A 87 22.03 -2.12 0.05
N THR A 88 21.52 -2.71 -1.03
CA THR A 88 22.24 -3.77 -1.75
C THR A 88 23.57 -3.28 -2.31
N MET A 89 23.63 -2.04 -2.79
CA MET A 89 24.86 -1.44 -3.31
C MET A 89 25.93 -1.26 -2.21
N TRP A 90 25.52 -0.90 -1.00
CA TRP A 90 26.40 -0.83 0.18
C TRP A 90 27.00 -2.19 0.53
N PHE A 91 26.20 -3.27 0.49
CA PHE A 91 26.70 -4.61 0.72
C PHE A 91 27.69 -5.07 -0.36
N THR A 92 27.48 -4.70 -1.62
CA THR A 92 28.40 -5.08 -2.71
C THR A 92 29.74 -4.36 -2.67
N MET A 93 29.79 -3.09 -2.22
CA MET A 93 31.06 -2.34 -2.12
C MET A 93 31.98 -2.83 -1.00
N GLY A 94 31.46 -3.59 -0.03
CA GLY A 94 32.28 -4.26 0.99
C GLY A 94 32.84 -5.62 0.56
N ALA A 95 32.45 -6.14 -0.61
CA ALA A 95 32.77 -7.49 -1.06
C ALA A 95 33.79 -7.56 -2.21
N THR A 96 34.34 -6.44 -2.68
CA THR A 96 35.31 -6.43 -3.78
C THR A 96 36.66 -5.89 -3.34
N ALA A 97 37.38 -6.73 -2.61
CA ALA A 97 38.84 -6.73 -2.59
C ALA A 97 39.35 -8.16 -2.36
N GLU A 98 38.71 -9.16 -2.96
CA GLU A 98 39.43 -10.38 -3.31
C GLU A 98 40.26 -9.99 -4.54
N MET A 99 41.46 -9.48 -4.29
CA MET A 99 42.53 -9.61 -5.26
C MET A 99 42.68 -11.12 -5.44
N GLU A 100 42.32 -11.59 -6.64
CA GLU A 100 42.61 -12.94 -7.11
C GLU A 100 44.14 -13.01 -7.30
N ASP A 101 44.88 -12.91 -6.19
CA ASP A 101 46.31 -13.17 -6.16
C ASP A 101 46.43 -14.66 -6.50
N GLU A 102 46.95 -14.98 -7.68
CA GLU A 102 47.35 -16.35 -8.00
C GLU A 102 48.50 -16.73 -7.06
N GLY A 103 48.51 -17.94 -6.51
CA GLY A 103 49.48 -18.28 -5.48
C GLY A 103 49.58 -19.78 -5.19
N VAL A 104 50.50 -20.14 -4.31
CA VAL A 104 50.69 -21.51 -3.83
C VAL A 104 50.38 -21.61 -2.35
N LEU A 105 49.81 -22.74 -1.95
CA LEU A 105 49.52 -23.05 -0.56
C LEU A 105 50.61 -23.99 -0.04
N VAL A 106 51.35 -23.55 0.96
CA VAL A 106 52.50 -24.25 1.54
C VAL A 106 52.19 -24.66 2.97
N THR A 107 52.48 -25.91 3.32
CA THR A 107 52.36 -26.41 4.70
C THR A 107 53.69 -26.26 5.43
N VAL A 108 53.69 -25.52 6.53
CA VAL A 108 54.88 -25.25 7.36
C VAL A 108 55.44 -26.55 7.93
N GLN A 109 56.71 -26.82 7.63
CA GLN A 109 57.47 -27.95 8.17
C GLN A 109 58.28 -27.54 9.41
N PRO A 110 58.71 -28.51 10.24
CA PRO A 110 59.60 -28.24 11.36
C PRO A 110 60.91 -27.62 10.88
N GLY A 111 61.23 -26.42 11.38
CA GLY A 111 62.45 -25.69 11.03
C GLY A 111 62.25 -24.60 9.98
N ASP A 112 61.09 -24.54 9.33
CA ASP A 112 60.79 -23.48 8.37
C ASP A 112 60.63 -22.14 9.07
N THR A 113 61.16 -21.11 8.41
CA THR A 113 60.94 -19.72 8.80
C THR A 113 60.11 -18.98 7.76
N MET A 114 59.34 -17.98 8.20
CA MET A 114 58.59 -17.10 7.29
C MET A 114 59.48 -16.53 6.19
N TRP A 115 60.74 -16.23 6.54
CA TRP A 115 61.72 -15.69 5.60
C TRP A 115 62.08 -16.68 4.50
N GLU A 116 62.33 -17.94 4.85
CA GLU A 116 62.72 -18.97 3.88
C GLU A 116 61.56 -19.32 2.95
N ILE A 117 60.36 -19.52 3.52
CA ILE A 117 59.14 -19.82 2.75
C ILE A 117 58.83 -18.70 1.75
N CYS A 118 58.95 -17.44 2.17
CA CYS A 118 58.70 -16.29 1.31
C CYS A 118 59.78 -16.10 0.24
N LYS A 119 61.01 -16.56 0.48
CA LYS A 119 62.12 -16.39 -0.46
C LYS A 119 61.96 -17.25 -1.72
N GLU A 120 61.28 -18.39 -1.62
CA GLU A 120 61.04 -19.29 -2.75
C GLU A 120 60.09 -18.70 -3.80
N THR A 121 59.16 -17.86 -3.36
CA THR A 121 58.11 -17.25 -4.20
C THR A 121 58.30 -15.75 -4.37
N LEU A 122 59.45 -15.21 -3.96
CA LEU A 122 59.72 -13.79 -3.96
C LEU A 122 59.71 -13.24 -5.40
N PRO A 123 58.85 -12.26 -5.72
CA PRO A 123 58.84 -11.65 -7.03
C PRO A 123 60.13 -10.91 -7.36
N GLU A 124 60.50 -10.89 -8.64
CA GLU A 124 61.62 -10.08 -9.10
C GLU A 124 61.39 -8.60 -8.73
N ASN A 125 62.45 -7.94 -8.26
CA ASN A 125 62.43 -6.51 -7.92
C ASN A 125 61.55 -6.11 -6.70
N THR A 126 61.13 -7.06 -5.86
CA THR A 126 60.39 -6.77 -4.61
C THR A 126 61.27 -6.99 -3.37
N ASP A 127 61.20 -6.09 -2.38
CA ASP A 127 61.85 -6.31 -1.09
C ASP A 127 61.12 -7.42 -0.33
N ILE A 128 61.88 -8.41 0.15
CA ILE A 128 61.36 -9.54 0.92
C ILE A 128 60.57 -9.11 2.17
N ARG A 129 60.89 -7.96 2.78
CA ARG A 129 60.15 -7.44 3.93
C ARG A 129 58.74 -7.01 3.52
N ASP A 130 58.62 -6.31 2.41
CA ASP A 130 57.33 -5.87 1.86
C ASP A 130 56.49 -7.07 1.43
N TYR A 131 57.14 -8.08 0.85
CA TYR A 131 56.49 -9.34 0.50
C TYR A 131 55.99 -10.12 1.73
N ILE A 132 56.78 -10.22 2.80
CA ILE A 132 56.35 -10.84 4.06
C ILE A 132 55.15 -10.08 4.67
N TYR A 133 55.11 -8.74 4.57
CA TYR A 133 53.94 -7.97 5.01
C TYR A 133 52.68 -8.28 4.18
N LYS A 134 52.82 -8.44 2.85
CA LYS A 134 51.73 -8.88 1.96
C LYS A 134 51.22 -10.27 2.36
N VAL A 135 52.11 -11.25 2.52
CA VAL A 135 51.77 -12.62 2.95
C VAL A 135 51.04 -12.61 4.29
N LYS A 136 51.53 -11.82 5.26
CA LYS A 136 50.87 -11.67 6.58
C LYS A 136 49.45 -11.13 6.45
N TYR A 137 49.25 -10.13 5.58
CA TYR A 137 47.95 -9.50 5.34
C TYR A 137 46.96 -10.47 4.69
N VAL A 138 47.38 -11.15 3.62
CA VAL A 138 46.53 -12.10 2.88
C VAL A 138 46.10 -13.28 3.77
N ASN A 139 47.02 -13.80 4.60
CA ASN A 139 46.75 -14.91 5.52
C ASN A 139 46.13 -14.47 6.87
N LYS A 140 45.88 -13.17 7.06
CA LYS A 140 45.31 -12.60 8.31
C LYS A 140 46.09 -13.01 9.58
N LEU A 141 47.42 -13.17 9.46
CA LEU A 141 48.28 -13.59 10.56
C LEU A 141 48.50 -12.44 11.54
N LYS A 142 48.39 -12.71 12.85
CA LYS A 142 48.61 -11.70 13.90
C LYS A 142 50.10 -11.48 14.19
N THR A 143 50.86 -12.56 14.23
CA THR A 143 52.31 -12.59 14.48
C THR A 143 53.06 -13.11 13.24
N MET A 144 54.39 -13.06 13.27
CA MET A 144 55.27 -13.70 12.26
C MET A 144 55.68 -15.12 12.68
N GLU A 145 55.17 -15.60 13.80
CA GLU A 145 55.42 -16.96 14.29
C GLU A 145 54.58 -17.94 13.48
N LEU A 146 55.21 -19.02 13.04
CA LEU A 146 54.58 -20.08 12.27
C LEU A 146 54.43 -21.32 13.13
N GLU A 147 53.28 -21.98 13.03
CA GLU A 147 53.04 -23.27 13.67
C GLU A 147 53.29 -24.40 12.67
N VAL A 148 53.95 -25.47 13.13
CA VAL A 148 54.19 -26.65 12.28
C VAL A 148 52.84 -27.27 11.88
N GLY A 149 52.66 -27.53 10.59
CA GLY A 149 51.41 -28.03 10.01
C GLY A 149 50.42 -26.92 9.62
N GLN A 150 50.74 -25.65 9.87
CA GLN A 150 49.94 -24.53 9.41
C GLN A 150 50.03 -24.37 7.88
N GLU A 151 48.90 -24.10 7.24
CA GLU A 151 48.84 -23.77 5.82
C GLU A 151 48.97 -22.26 5.61
N ILE A 152 49.87 -21.86 4.71
CA ILE A 152 50.12 -20.46 4.35
C ILE A 152 49.98 -20.29 2.85
N PHE A 153 49.17 -19.31 2.45
CA PHE A 153 49.02 -18.89 1.07
C PHE A 153 50.11 -17.89 0.68
N LEU A 154 50.87 -18.19 -0.37
CA LEU A 154 51.92 -17.33 -0.92
C LEU A 154 51.46 -16.81 -2.28
N PRO A 155 51.18 -15.50 -2.42
CA PRO A 155 50.77 -14.92 -3.68
C PRO A 155 51.96 -14.80 -4.63
N TYR A 156 51.85 -15.33 -5.84
CA TYR A 156 52.68 -14.91 -6.96
C TYR A 156 52.41 -13.42 -7.27
N ALA A 157 53.39 -12.72 -7.85
CA ALA A 157 53.25 -11.32 -8.20
C ALA A 157 52.15 -11.05 -9.24
#